data_AF-A0A1F5UN95-F1
#
_entry.id   AF-A0A1F5UN95-F1
#
_cell.length_a   1.000
_cell.length_b   1.000
_cell.length_c   1.000
_cell.angle_alpha   90.00
_cell.angle_beta   90.00
_cell.angle_gamma   90.00
#
_symmetry.space_group_name_H-M   'P 1'
#
loop_
_entity.id
_entity.type
_entity.pdbx_description
1 polymer ?
#
loop_
_entity_poly.entity_id
_entity_poly.type
_entity_poly.pdbx_seq_one_letter_code
_entity_poly.pdbx_strand_id
1 'polypeptide(L)'
;MNFSESFYISLRNLRTNKVRSFLTMLGIIIGVMSIVLLISIISGTQSKIEGEINSMGSNVLQLVPGNADEMHGPPGAGFTVNKLKLSHVELLEGKSSYGIKACPVFLTMGTTVKYKRKSRNTTVVAGTGSSFPYVRNWNVAEGLYFRDEDVKASRKVCAVGDTIVRDLYGGSNPIGKDIYVNGKKLLIIGVTEKKGKTFGQDSDDILALPITTAQEILGASTINQILIKVPDPKNTVKAMNEIKRQMLTQMDKEDFSLNSQSELLKTFGSFAAILNVLMGCVASISLFVGGIGIMNIMLVTVKERTREIGIRKAVGAKFGDILVQFVAEAVFLAVIGGLIGIVLAVAIISAANPLQKVFLDSVVVP
;
A
#
# COMPACT_ATOMS: atom_id res chain seq x y z
N MET A 1 -42.69 -13.86 31.91
CA MET A 1 -41.56 -13.03 32.38
C MET A 1 -41.34 -11.90 31.39
N ASN A 2 -41.34 -10.65 31.86
CA ASN A 2 -41.00 -9.51 30.99
C ASN A 2 -39.49 -9.52 30.70
N PHE A 3 -39.09 -9.13 29.49
CA PHE A 3 -37.68 -9.08 29.06
C PHE A 3 -36.80 -8.23 30.00
N SER A 4 -37.41 -7.20 30.61
CA SER A 4 -36.79 -6.32 31.61
C SER A 4 -36.45 -7.02 32.93
N GLU A 5 -37.29 -7.93 33.41
CA GLU A 5 -37.01 -8.71 34.63
C GLU A 5 -35.89 -9.71 34.41
N SER A 6 -35.90 -10.41 33.26
CA SER A 6 -34.83 -11.33 32.90
C SER A 6 -33.48 -10.61 32.83
N PHE A 7 -33.43 -9.41 32.27
CA PHE A 7 -32.24 -8.57 32.22
C PHE A 7 -31.70 -8.19 33.62
N TYR A 8 -32.58 -7.73 34.50
CA TYR A 8 -32.20 -7.31 35.86
C TYR A 8 -31.69 -8.49 36.70
N ILE A 9 -32.32 -9.66 36.54
CA ILE A 9 -31.93 -10.89 37.24
C ILE A 9 -30.58 -11.42 36.72
N SER A 10 -30.35 -11.40 35.40
CA SER A 10 -29.06 -11.79 34.81
C SER A 10 -27.92 -10.89 35.30
N LEU A 11 -28.11 -9.57 35.35
CA LEU A 11 -27.08 -8.63 35.84
C LEU A 11 -26.73 -8.88 37.31
N ARG A 12 -27.73 -9.19 38.16
CA ARG A 12 -27.52 -9.50 39.58
C ARG A 12 -26.79 -10.84 39.76
N ASN A 13 -27.08 -11.84 38.93
CA ASN A 13 -26.47 -13.16 38.97
C ASN A 13 -25.00 -13.20 38.52
N LEU A 14 -24.62 -12.34 37.57
CA LEU A 14 -23.22 -12.16 37.16
C LEU A 14 -22.35 -11.58 38.27
N ARG A 15 -22.95 -10.79 39.17
CA ARG A 15 -22.24 -10.13 40.26
C ARG A 15 -21.87 -11.07 41.42
N THR A 16 -22.57 -12.21 41.53
CA THR A 16 -22.34 -13.23 42.58
C THR A 16 -21.16 -14.14 42.26
N ASN A 17 -20.91 -14.47 40.97
CA ASN A 17 -19.82 -15.35 40.53
C ASN A 17 -18.79 -14.63 39.64
N LYS A 18 -18.21 -13.55 40.18
CA LYS A 18 -17.34 -12.60 39.46
C LYS A 18 -16.20 -13.24 38.67
N VAL A 19 -15.48 -14.19 39.28
CA VAL A 19 -14.30 -14.83 38.66
C VAL A 19 -14.71 -15.64 37.43
N ARG A 20 -15.79 -16.42 37.53
CA ARG A 20 -16.29 -17.26 36.45
C ARG A 20 -16.82 -16.42 35.30
N SER A 21 -17.65 -15.43 35.59
CA SER A 21 -18.18 -14.51 34.57
C SER A 21 -17.04 -13.76 33.86
N PHE A 22 -16.03 -13.31 34.60
CA PHE A 22 -14.84 -12.66 34.02
C PHE A 22 -14.06 -13.59 33.10
N LEU A 23 -13.72 -14.82 33.54
CA LEU A 23 -13.01 -15.81 32.72
C LEU A 23 -13.78 -16.18 31.44
N THR A 24 -15.11 -16.25 31.50
CA THR A 24 -15.96 -16.50 30.32
C THR A 24 -15.89 -15.34 29.33
N MET A 25 -16.04 -14.11 29.83
CA MET A 25 -16.00 -12.92 28.99
C MET A 25 -14.60 -12.70 28.41
N LEU A 26 -13.54 -13.04 29.13
CA LEU A 26 -12.16 -12.84 28.70
C LEU A 26 -11.87 -13.53 27.36
N GLY A 27 -12.34 -14.76 27.15
CA GLY A 27 -12.17 -15.46 25.88
C GLY A 27 -12.87 -14.75 24.71
N ILE A 28 -14.09 -14.24 24.95
CA ILE A 28 -14.86 -13.48 23.95
C ILE A 28 -14.19 -12.13 23.67
N ILE A 29 -13.75 -11.44 24.72
CA ILE A 29 -13.06 -10.15 24.63
C ILE A 29 -11.79 -10.31 23.78
N ILE A 30 -10.93 -11.28 24.09
CA ILE A 30 -9.68 -11.51 23.37
C ILE A 30 -9.97 -11.92 21.92
N GLY A 31 -10.94 -12.80 21.69
CA GLY A 31 -11.32 -13.24 20.34
C GLY A 31 -11.80 -12.09 19.47
N VAL A 32 -12.81 -11.35 19.92
CA VAL A 32 -13.36 -10.20 19.19
C VAL A 32 -12.31 -9.11 19.01
N MET A 33 -11.53 -8.79 20.05
CA MET A 33 -10.47 -7.79 19.97
C MET A 33 -9.43 -8.15 18.91
N SER A 34 -8.94 -9.40 18.92
CA SER A 34 -7.89 -9.85 17.99
C SER A 34 -8.36 -9.79 16.53
N ILE A 35 -9.59 -10.20 16.25
CA ILE A 35 -10.17 -10.17 14.90
C ILE A 35 -10.35 -8.73 14.41
N VAL A 36 -10.90 -7.85 15.25
CA VAL A 36 -11.09 -6.43 14.90
C VAL A 36 -9.75 -5.76 14.60
N LEU A 37 -8.72 -6.04 15.40
CA LEU A 37 -7.36 -5.54 15.17
C LEU A 37 -6.80 -6.03 13.83
N LEU A 38 -6.89 -7.33 13.54
CA LEU A 38 -6.37 -7.91 12.30
C LEU A 38 -7.07 -7.33 11.06
N ILE A 39 -8.41 -7.24 11.07
CA ILE A 39 -9.19 -6.66 9.95
C ILE A 39 -8.81 -5.19 9.74
N SER A 40 -8.62 -4.43 10.83
CA SER A 40 -8.24 -3.02 10.77
C SER A 40 -6.85 -2.83 10.16
N ILE A 41 -5.88 -3.68 10.52
CA ILE A 41 -4.52 -3.65 9.95
C ILE A 41 -4.56 -3.96 8.45
N ILE A 42 -5.27 -5.00 8.04
CA ILE A 42 -5.38 -5.40 6.62
C ILE A 42 -6.04 -4.29 5.81
N SER A 43 -7.20 -3.80 6.26
CA SER A 43 -7.97 -2.76 5.55
C SER A 43 -7.20 -1.43 5.49
N GLY A 44 -6.53 -1.06 6.58
CA GLY A 44 -5.68 0.13 6.63
C GLY A 44 -4.47 0.01 5.69
N THR A 45 -3.84 -1.18 5.65
CA THR A 45 -2.73 -1.45 4.73
C THR A 45 -3.20 -1.44 3.28
N GLN A 46 -4.35 -2.05 2.98
CA GLN A 46 -4.95 -2.03 1.64
C GLN A 46 -5.23 -0.60 1.19
N SER A 47 -5.89 0.21 2.02
CA SER A 47 -6.17 1.62 1.71
C SER A 47 -4.89 2.44 1.51
N LYS A 48 -3.84 2.18 2.31
CA LYS A 48 -2.54 2.83 2.15
C LYS A 48 -1.88 2.45 0.83
N ILE A 49 -1.86 1.16 0.47
CA ILE A 49 -1.30 0.67 -0.80
C ILE A 49 -2.08 1.25 -1.98
N GLU A 50 -3.42 1.26 -1.92
CA GLU A 50 -4.27 1.86 -2.95
C GLU A 50 -3.98 3.36 -3.10
N GLY A 51 -3.83 4.10 -2.00
CA GLY A 51 -3.47 5.52 -2.01
C GLY A 51 -2.09 5.78 -2.62
N GLU A 52 -1.07 5.00 -2.21
CA GLU A 52 0.29 5.10 -2.74
C GLU A 52 0.31 4.82 -4.25
N ILE A 53 -0.38 3.77 -4.70
CA ILE A 53 -0.46 3.42 -6.12
C ILE A 53 -1.25 4.48 -6.92
N ASN A 54 -2.38 4.97 -6.40
CA ASN A 54 -3.15 6.02 -7.07
C ASN A 54 -2.34 7.31 -7.21
N SER A 55 -1.48 7.64 -6.24
CA SER A 55 -0.57 8.79 -6.31
C SER A 55 0.44 8.69 -7.46
N MET A 56 0.82 7.46 -7.86
CA MET A 56 1.68 7.19 -9.01
C MET A 56 0.96 7.34 -10.36
N GLY A 57 -0.38 7.42 -10.34
CA GLY A 57 -1.24 7.48 -11.53
C GLY A 57 -1.73 6.09 -11.95
N SER A 58 -2.99 5.77 -11.65
CA SER A 58 -3.62 4.47 -12.00
C SER A 58 -3.83 4.27 -13.51
N ASN A 59 -3.63 5.33 -14.30
CA ASN A 59 -3.73 5.38 -15.75
C ASN A 59 -2.35 5.41 -16.45
N VAL A 60 -1.29 5.00 -15.75
CA VAL A 60 0.05 4.86 -16.31
C VAL A 60 0.32 3.40 -16.67
N LEU A 61 0.72 3.19 -17.92
CA LEU A 61 1.22 1.95 -18.46
C LEU A 61 2.75 2.02 -18.52
N GLN A 62 3.41 0.93 -18.13
CA GLN A 62 4.85 0.80 -18.13
C GLN A 62 5.23 -0.24 -19.19
N LEU A 63 5.99 0.20 -20.19
CA LEU A 63 6.54 -0.67 -21.22
C LEU A 63 8.01 -0.93 -20.87
N VAL A 64 8.36 -2.19 -20.63
CA VAL A 64 9.71 -2.65 -20.28
C VAL A 64 10.20 -3.67 -21.31
N PRO A 65 11.52 -3.80 -21.52
CA PRO A 65 12.07 -4.84 -22.38
C PRO A 65 11.90 -6.23 -21.75
N GLY A 66 11.75 -7.23 -22.59
CA GLY A 66 11.61 -8.63 -22.18
C GLY A 66 10.21 -9.03 -21.74
N ASN A 67 10.02 -10.34 -21.60
CA ASN A 67 8.80 -10.94 -21.07
C ASN A 67 8.89 -11.01 -19.53
N ALA A 68 7.99 -10.33 -18.83
CA ALA A 68 7.93 -10.33 -17.37
C ALA A 68 7.70 -11.73 -16.80
N ASP A 69 7.01 -12.61 -17.53
CA ASP A 69 6.73 -14.00 -17.13
C ASP A 69 7.99 -14.90 -17.17
N GLU A 70 8.99 -14.55 -17.97
CA GLU A 70 10.25 -15.32 -18.11
C GLU A 70 11.38 -14.77 -17.23
N MET A 71 11.16 -13.66 -16.54
CA MET A 71 12.13 -13.03 -15.64
C MET A 71 12.28 -13.77 -14.29
N HIS A 72 11.71 -14.98 -14.16
CA HIS A 72 11.81 -15.89 -13.01
C HIS A 72 13.03 -16.83 -13.05
N GLY A 73 14.02 -16.57 -13.90
CA GLY A 73 15.29 -17.30 -13.94
C GLY A 73 16.33 -16.84 -12.90
N PRO A 74 17.44 -17.60 -12.72
CA PRO A 74 18.57 -17.19 -11.89
C PRO A 74 19.08 -15.79 -12.28
N PRO A 75 19.69 -15.02 -11.34
CA PRO A 75 20.29 -13.72 -11.65
C PRO A 75 21.26 -13.84 -12.83
N GLY A 76 20.90 -13.24 -13.98
CA GLY A 76 21.69 -13.27 -15.22
C GLY A 76 21.17 -14.20 -16.34
N ALA A 77 20.09 -14.95 -16.13
CA ALA A 77 19.54 -15.85 -17.16
C ALA A 77 18.50 -15.20 -18.10
N GLY A 78 18.02 -13.99 -17.79
CA GLY A 78 16.97 -13.30 -18.53
C GLY A 78 17.44 -12.04 -19.26
N PHE A 79 18.62 -12.04 -19.89
CA PHE A 79 19.01 -10.92 -20.74
C PHE A 79 18.24 -10.97 -22.05
N THR A 80 16.97 -10.56 -22.03
CA THR A 80 16.36 -10.07 -23.26
C THR A 80 17.22 -8.90 -23.74
N VAL A 81 17.71 -8.96 -24.98
CA VAL A 81 18.42 -7.85 -25.58
C VAL A 81 17.47 -6.66 -25.56
N ASN A 82 17.84 -5.61 -24.82
CA ASN A 82 17.01 -4.42 -24.75
C ASN A 82 16.96 -3.75 -26.14
N LYS A 83 15.82 -3.94 -26.83
CA LYS A 83 15.54 -3.39 -28.15
C LYS A 83 14.81 -2.05 -28.10
N LEU A 84 14.49 -1.52 -26.92
CA LEU A 84 13.75 -0.26 -26.80
C LEU A 84 14.59 0.94 -27.24
N LYS A 85 13.97 1.79 -28.07
CA LYS A 85 14.58 2.98 -28.66
C LYS A 85 13.68 4.19 -28.47
N LEU A 86 14.27 5.39 -28.57
CA LEU A 86 13.53 6.65 -28.55
C LEU A 86 12.50 6.74 -29.68
N SER A 87 12.76 6.14 -30.84
CA SER A 87 11.81 6.07 -31.97
C SER A 87 10.51 5.34 -31.62
N HIS A 88 10.52 4.43 -30.64
CA HIS A 88 9.29 3.79 -30.17
C HIS A 88 8.39 4.78 -29.41
N VAL A 89 8.97 5.76 -28.72
CA VAL A 89 8.18 6.83 -28.07
C VAL A 89 7.43 7.63 -29.12
N GLU A 90 8.12 8.06 -30.18
CA GLU A 90 7.54 8.83 -31.29
C GLU A 90 6.45 8.04 -32.02
N LEU A 91 6.67 6.73 -32.24
CA LEU A 91 5.67 5.84 -32.83
C LEU A 91 4.38 5.79 -32.00
N LEU A 92 4.52 5.64 -30.67
CA LEU A 92 3.40 5.50 -29.76
C LEU A 92 2.60 6.81 -29.65
N GLU A 93 3.26 7.96 -29.53
CA GLU A 93 2.57 9.24 -29.48
C GLU A 93 1.93 9.60 -30.83
N GLY A 94 2.61 9.35 -31.94
CA GLY A 94 2.15 9.74 -33.28
C GLY A 94 0.98 8.94 -33.83
N LYS A 95 0.70 7.75 -33.29
CA LYS A 95 -0.35 6.84 -33.79
C LYS A 95 -1.43 6.51 -32.76
N SER A 96 -1.47 7.17 -31.61
CA SER A 96 -2.44 6.82 -30.58
C SER A 96 -3.82 7.41 -30.84
N SER A 97 -4.84 6.55 -30.79
CA SER A 97 -6.25 6.97 -30.87
C SER A 97 -6.80 7.56 -29.55
N TYR A 98 -6.07 7.43 -28.45
CA TYR A 98 -6.52 7.80 -27.09
C TYR A 98 -5.77 8.98 -26.47
N GLY A 99 -4.97 9.71 -27.27
CA GLY A 99 -4.24 10.90 -26.80
C GLY A 99 -3.22 10.58 -25.71
N ILE A 100 -2.59 9.40 -25.76
CA ILE A 100 -1.58 9.01 -24.78
C ILE A 100 -0.38 9.96 -24.82
N LYS A 101 0.29 10.10 -23.68
CA LYS A 101 1.58 10.78 -23.58
C LYS A 101 2.64 9.76 -23.19
N ALA A 102 3.68 9.60 -24.00
CA ALA A 102 4.75 8.67 -23.73
C ALA A 102 6.01 9.42 -23.26
N CYS A 103 6.79 8.77 -22.40
CA CYS A 103 7.99 9.34 -21.84
C CYS A 103 9.08 8.27 -21.80
N PRO A 104 10.22 8.46 -22.48
CA PRO A 104 11.35 7.57 -22.32
C PRO A 104 11.91 7.73 -20.91
N VAL A 105 12.38 6.62 -20.34
CA VAL A 105 13.12 6.65 -19.08
C VAL A 105 14.30 5.69 -19.17
N PHE A 106 15.44 6.20 -18.71
CA PHE A 106 16.62 5.43 -18.37
C PHE A 106 16.86 5.56 -16.86
N LEU A 107 16.61 4.50 -16.11
CA LEU A 107 16.92 4.42 -14.69
C LEU A 107 18.28 3.75 -14.46
N THR A 108 19.09 4.33 -13.60
CA THR A 108 20.25 3.64 -13.02
C THR A 108 20.28 3.87 -11.51
N MET A 109 20.76 2.86 -10.78
CA MET A 109 20.79 2.85 -9.32
C MET A 109 22.22 3.03 -8.81
N GLY A 110 22.38 3.63 -7.62
CA GLY A 110 23.68 3.69 -6.94
C GLY A 110 24.70 4.62 -7.58
N THR A 111 24.26 5.60 -8.37
CA THR A 111 25.19 6.57 -8.99
C THR A 111 25.69 7.57 -7.95
N THR A 112 27.00 7.82 -7.91
CA THR A 112 27.56 8.84 -7.01
C THR A 112 27.29 10.24 -7.53
N VAL A 113 26.64 11.05 -6.70
CA VAL A 113 26.41 12.48 -6.92
C VAL A 113 27.23 13.30 -5.93
N LYS A 114 27.84 14.40 -6.39
CA LYS A 114 28.75 15.23 -5.59
C LYS A 114 28.42 16.70 -5.68
N TYR A 115 28.61 17.39 -4.56
CA TYR A 115 28.59 18.84 -4.47
C TYR A 115 29.69 19.31 -3.51
N LYS A 116 30.63 20.11 -4.01
CA LYS A 116 31.82 20.54 -3.24
C LYS A 116 32.55 19.34 -2.62
N ARG A 117 32.70 19.31 -1.29
CA ARG A 117 33.33 18.23 -0.52
C ARG A 117 32.35 17.13 -0.07
N LYS A 118 31.06 17.26 -0.39
CA LYS A 118 30.03 16.27 -0.05
C LYS A 118 29.76 15.35 -1.25
N SER A 119 29.58 14.07 -0.96
CA SER A 119 29.19 13.07 -1.95
C SER A 119 28.22 12.07 -1.34
N ARG A 120 27.27 11.59 -2.12
CA ARG A 120 26.36 10.51 -1.74
C ARG A 120 26.07 9.63 -2.95
N ASN A 121 25.70 8.39 -2.70
CA ASN A 121 25.13 7.54 -3.74
C ASN A 121 23.64 7.81 -3.78
N THR A 122 23.12 8.23 -4.93
CA THR A 122 21.68 8.40 -5.11
C THR A 122 21.06 7.06 -5.46
N THR A 123 19.89 6.82 -4.89
CA THR A 123 19.10 5.64 -5.16
C THR A 123 18.74 5.61 -6.64
N VAL A 124 18.30 6.73 -7.25
CA VAL A 124 17.83 6.73 -8.65
C VAL A 124 18.37 7.91 -9.48
N VAL A 125 19.01 7.64 -10.61
CA VAL A 125 19.24 8.63 -11.68
C VAL A 125 18.34 8.31 -12.86
N ALA A 126 17.49 9.27 -13.24
CA ALA A 126 16.53 9.14 -14.32
C ALA A 126 16.94 10.04 -15.50
N GLY A 127 17.43 9.44 -16.58
CA GLY A 127 17.41 10.08 -17.90
C GLY A 127 15.99 10.04 -18.43
N THR A 128 15.37 11.18 -18.75
CA THR A 128 13.96 11.19 -19.15
C THR A 128 13.58 12.34 -20.08
N GLY A 129 12.37 12.32 -20.61
CA GLY A 129 11.80 13.37 -21.46
C GLY A 129 11.13 14.48 -20.66
N SER A 130 10.76 15.58 -21.32
CA SER A 130 10.09 16.72 -20.68
C SER A 130 8.70 16.38 -20.11
N SER A 131 8.08 15.31 -20.63
CA SER A 131 6.74 14.85 -20.24
C SER A 131 6.71 14.07 -18.93
N PHE A 132 7.86 13.76 -18.33
CA PHE A 132 7.98 12.93 -17.15
C PHE A 132 7.18 13.43 -15.92
N PRO A 133 7.17 14.74 -15.57
CA PRO A 133 6.34 15.27 -14.49
C PRO A 133 4.85 14.97 -14.71
N TYR A 134 4.37 15.13 -15.94
CA TYR A 134 2.98 14.86 -16.27
C TYR A 134 2.67 13.36 -16.23
N VAL A 135 3.54 12.52 -16.81
CA VAL A 135 3.33 11.08 -16.91
C VAL A 135 3.39 10.41 -15.53
N ARG A 136 4.29 10.85 -14.64
CA ARG A 136 4.54 10.21 -13.33
C ARG A 136 3.96 10.98 -12.14
N ASN A 137 3.11 11.98 -12.39
CA ASN A 137 2.57 12.92 -11.39
C ASN A 137 3.68 13.48 -10.49
N TRP A 138 4.77 13.92 -11.10
CA TRP A 138 5.95 14.38 -10.38
C TRP A 138 6.19 15.86 -10.61
N ASN A 139 5.40 16.67 -9.93
CA ASN A 139 5.47 18.12 -10.09
C ASN A 139 6.75 18.69 -9.46
N VAL A 140 7.14 19.84 -9.98
CA VAL A 140 8.27 20.63 -9.49
C VAL A 140 7.73 21.61 -8.46
N ALA A 141 8.24 21.56 -7.23
CA ALA A 141 7.87 22.46 -6.15
C ALA A 141 8.53 23.83 -6.33
N GLU A 142 9.80 23.86 -6.73
CA GLU A 142 10.58 25.07 -6.93
C GLU A 142 11.34 25.04 -8.26
N GLY A 143 11.37 26.17 -8.97
CA GLY A 143 12.06 26.27 -10.26
C GLY A 143 11.24 25.68 -11.41
N LEU A 144 11.92 25.05 -12.36
CA LEU A 144 11.31 24.52 -13.59
C LEU A 144 11.82 23.12 -13.90
N TYR A 145 10.99 22.34 -14.58
CA TYR A 145 11.46 21.14 -15.27
C TYR A 145 12.08 21.51 -16.63
N PHE A 146 12.95 20.65 -17.16
CA PHE A 146 13.54 20.87 -18.47
C PHE A 146 12.51 20.67 -19.59
N ARG A 147 12.68 21.40 -20.70
CA ARG A 147 11.77 21.40 -21.85
C ARG A 147 12.27 20.49 -22.96
N ASP A 148 11.46 20.31 -24.00
CA ASP A 148 11.84 19.52 -25.18
C ASP A 148 13.08 20.08 -25.88
N GLU A 149 13.29 21.40 -25.88
CA GLU A 149 14.50 22.00 -26.44
C GLU A 149 15.76 21.63 -25.64
N ASP A 150 15.63 21.49 -24.32
CA ASP A 150 16.73 21.07 -23.45
C ASP A 150 17.10 19.61 -23.71
N VAL A 151 16.09 18.76 -23.94
CA VAL A 151 16.28 17.36 -24.32
C VAL A 151 16.94 17.25 -25.70
N LYS A 152 16.44 17.97 -26.71
CA LYS A 152 17.01 17.90 -28.07
C LYS A 152 18.44 18.43 -28.14
N ALA A 153 18.78 19.44 -27.33
CA ALA A 153 20.11 20.03 -27.31
C ALA A 153 21.08 19.37 -26.31
N SER A 154 20.72 18.22 -25.72
CA SER A 154 21.51 17.54 -24.69
C SER A 154 21.98 18.47 -23.56
N ARG A 155 21.14 19.42 -23.15
CA ARG A 155 21.56 20.42 -22.16
C ARG A 155 21.87 19.76 -20.82
N LYS A 156 23.00 20.17 -20.23
CA LYS A 156 23.50 19.69 -18.94
C LYS A 156 22.75 20.30 -17.77
N VAL A 157 21.45 20.02 -17.69
CA VAL A 157 20.53 20.49 -16.64
C VAL A 157 19.90 19.30 -15.92
N CYS A 158 19.42 19.51 -14.70
CA CYS A 158 18.69 18.48 -13.95
C CYS A 158 17.66 19.07 -12.98
N ALA A 159 16.68 18.25 -12.63
CA ALA A 159 15.80 18.45 -11.49
C ALA A 159 16.12 17.41 -10.40
N VAL A 160 16.06 17.80 -9.14
CA VAL A 160 16.47 16.96 -8.00
C VAL A 160 15.34 16.81 -6.98
N GLY A 161 15.29 15.68 -6.28
CA GLY A 161 14.36 15.49 -5.16
C GLY A 161 14.87 16.05 -3.83
N ASP A 162 13.94 16.23 -2.88
CA ASP A 162 14.18 16.85 -1.56
C ASP A 162 15.31 16.19 -0.78
N THR A 163 15.44 14.85 -0.82
CA THR A 163 16.51 14.14 -0.10
C THR A 163 17.90 14.53 -0.60
N ILE A 164 18.09 14.71 -1.91
CA ILE A 164 19.37 15.17 -2.47
C ILE A 164 19.68 16.60 -1.99
N VAL A 165 18.66 17.47 -1.94
CA VAL A 165 18.80 18.86 -1.49
C VAL A 165 19.21 18.92 -0.02
N ARG A 166 18.53 18.17 0.84
CA ARG A 166 18.85 18.08 2.27
C ARG A 166 20.27 17.61 2.51
N ASP A 167 20.68 16.50 1.89
CA ASP A 167 21.96 15.86 2.15
C ASP A 167 23.16 16.68 1.60
N LEU A 168 23.07 17.10 0.34
CA LEU A 168 24.18 17.79 -0.35
C LEU A 168 24.18 19.29 -0.11
N TYR A 169 23.01 19.93 -0.07
CA TYR A 169 22.89 21.39 0.00
C TYR A 169 22.50 21.90 1.40
N GLY A 170 22.23 21.01 2.35
CA GLY A 170 21.91 21.37 3.74
C GLY A 170 20.64 22.21 3.86
N GLY A 171 19.69 22.03 2.95
CA GLY A 171 18.46 22.85 2.87
C GLY A 171 18.64 24.24 2.25
N SER A 172 19.85 24.60 1.78
CA SER A 172 20.03 25.83 0.99
C SER A 172 19.44 25.67 -0.42
N ASN A 173 18.90 26.75 -1.00
CA ASN A 173 18.33 26.74 -2.34
C ASN A 173 19.33 26.13 -3.36
N PRO A 174 19.02 24.99 -3.99
CA PRO A 174 19.91 24.31 -4.93
C PRO A 174 19.79 24.86 -6.36
N ILE A 175 18.76 25.65 -6.67
CA ILE A 175 18.49 26.16 -8.01
C ILE A 175 19.62 27.11 -8.44
N GLY A 176 20.07 26.95 -9.69
CA GLY A 176 21.19 27.71 -10.26
C GLY A 176 22.56 27.23 -9.78
N LYS A 177 22.63 26.22 -8.89
CA LYS A 177 23.89 25.60 -8.47
C LYS A 177 24.18 24.35 -9.29
N ASP A 178 25.45 23.96 -9.25
CA ASP A 178 25.96 22.82 -9.99
C ASP A 178 25.96 21.54 -9.15
N ILE A 179 25.61 20.42 -9.75
CA ILE A 179 25.80 19.08 -9.21
C ILE A 179 26.68 18.25 -10.14
N TYR A 180 27.54 17.41 -9.57
CA TYR A 180 28.41 16.53 -10.33
C TYR A 180 27.87 15.11 -10.32
N VAL A 181 27.62 14.56 -11.49
CA VAL A 181 27.16 13.18 -11.69
C VAL A 181 28.18 12.46 -12.55
N ASN A 182 28.78 11.39 -12.03
CA ASN A 182 29.87 10.66 -12.69
C ASN A 182 31.01 11.58 -13.20
N GLY A 183 31.35 12.60 -12.41
CA GLY A 183 32.39 13.60 -12.74
C GLY A 183 31.97 14.66 -13.77
N LYS A 184 30.77 14.59 -14.34
CA LYS A 184 30.23 15.62 -15.24
C LYS A 184 29.36 16.62 -14.50
N LYS A 185 29.49 17.89 -14.88
CA LYS A 185 28.80 19.03 -14.28
C LYS A 185 27.40 19.19 -14.89
N LEU A 186 26.37 19.28 -14.05
CA LEU A 186 24.98 19.57 -14.41
C LEU A 186 24.47 20.78 -13.59
N LEU A 187 23.63 21.61 -14.18
CA LEU A 187 22.98 22.74 -13.52
C LEU A 187 21.62 22.32 -12.95
N ILE A 188 21.36 22.58 -11.68
CA ILE A 188 20.04 22.34 -11.08
C ILE A 188 19.09 23.47 -11.47
N ILE A 189 17.99 23.13 -12.13
CA ILE A 189 16.97 24.08 -12.58
C ILE A 189 15.62 23.93 -11.84
N GLY A 190 15.43 22.85 -11.09
CA GLY A 190 14.23 22.62 -10.32
C GLY A 190 14.38 21.60 -9.21
N VAL A 191 13.48 21.68 -8.23
CA VAL A 191 13.34 20.78 -7.10
C VAL A 191 11.95 20.16 -7.14
N THR A 192 11.86 18.84 -7.05
CA THR A 192 10.57 18.15 -7.11
C THR A 192 9.80 18.22 -5.79
N GLU A 193 8.48 18.09 -5.87
CA GLU A 193 7.63 17.97 -4.68
C GLU A 193 8.03 16.77 -3.83
N LYS A 194 8.01 16.97 -2.51
CA LYS A 194 8.30 15.94 -1.52
C LYS A 194 7.21 14.89 -1.50
N LYS A 195 7.57 13.65 -1.80
CA LYS A 195 6.71 12.46 -1.72
C LYS A 195 7.06 11.55 -0.53
N GLY A 196 8.27 11.64 -0.02
CA GLY A 196 8.75 10.85 1.10
C GLY A 196 9.08 9.41 0.72
N LYS A 197 9.07 8.52 1.73
CA LYS A 197 9.40 7.10 1.57
C LYS A 197 8.14 6.26 1.37
N THR A 198 8.15 5.45 0.32
CA THR A 198 7.07 4.53 -0.07
C THR A 198 7.67 3.13 -0.15
N PHE A 199 7.07 2.14 0.54
CA PHE A 199 7.62 0.77 0.63
C PHE A 199 9.11 0.68 1.01
N GLY A 200 9.61 1.61 1.82
CA GLY A 200 11.03 1.67 2.21
C GLY A 200 11.98 2.26 1.15
N GLN A 201 11.49 2.57 -0.06
CA GLN A 201 12.22 3.36 -1.05
C GLN A 201 11.96 4.85 -0.86
N ASP A 202 13.02 5.64 -0.93
CA ASP A 202 12.93 7.10 -0.90
C ASP A 202 12.56 7.63 -2.29
N SER A 203 11.32 8.11 -2.44
CA SER A 203 10.85 8.70 -3.69
C SER A 203 11.49 10.07 -3.96
N ASP A 204 12.10 10.68 -2.94
CA ASP A 204 12.79 11.97 -3.03
C ASP A 204 14.30 11.80 -3.32
N ASP A 205 14.82 10.57 -3.33
CA ASP A 205 16.20 10.27 -3.69
C ASP A 205 16.37 9.99 -5.19
N ILE A 206 16.14 11.03 -5.97
CA ILE A 206 16.14 11.01 -7.44
C ILE A 206 16.82 12.23 -8.03
N LEU A 207 17.61 12.00 -9.07
CA LEU A 207 18.09 13.04 -9.98
C LEU A 207 17.55 12.79 -11.39
N ALA A 208 16.70 13.69 -11.88
CA ALA A 208 16.15 13.65 -13.22
C ALA A 208 16.95 14.57 -14.15
N LEU A 209 17.40 14.06 -15.30
CA LEU A 209 18.08 14.83 -16.33
C LEU A 209 17.56 14.46 -17.73
N PRO A 210 17.80 15.27 -18.76
CA PRO A 210 17.40 14.93 -20.12
C PRO A 210 17.93 13.57 -20.55
N ILE A 211 17.10 12.77 -21.20
CA ILE A 211 17.47 11.41 -21.61
C ILE A 211 18.73 11.41 -22.49
N THR A 212 18.83 12.32 -23.44
CA THR A 212 20.00 12.52 -24.32
C THR A 212 21.29 12.79 -23.54
N THR A 213 21.23 13.66 -22.53
CA THR A 213 22.34 13.93 -21.61
C THR A 213 22.72 12.69 -20.79
N ALA A 214 21.74 11.86 -20.41
CA ALA A 214 22.02 10.60 -19.72
C ALA A 214 22.74 9.60 -20.63
N GLN A 215 22.39 9.54 -21.92
CA GLN A 215 23.11 8.71 -22.90
C GLN A 215 24.57 9.13 -23.03
N GLU A 216 24.84 10.44 -23.07
CA GLU A 216 26.20 10.99 -23.18
C GLU A 216 27.05 10.77 -21.91
N ILE A 217 26.47 10.94 -20.72
CA ILE A 217 27.22 10.95 -19.45
C ILE A 217 27.31 9.56 -18.80
N LEU A 218 26.29 8.72 -19.00
CA LEU A 218 26.16 7.41 -18.35
C LEU A 218 26.35 6.25 -19.33
N GLY A 219 26.58 6.52 -20.62
CA GLY A 219 26.76 5.48 -21.64
C GLY A 219 25.48 4.69 -21.94
N ALA A 220 24.31 5.27 -21.66
CA ALA A 220 23.02 4.64 -21.87
C ALA A 220 22.69 4.55 -23.37
N SER A 221 23.10 3.47 -24.05
CA SER A 221 22.80 3.27 -25.47
C SER A 221 21.32 3.00 -25.74
N THR A 222 20.56 2.54 -24.74
CA THR A 222 19.13 2.21 -24.83
C THR A 222 18.34 2.73 -23.63
N ILE A 223 17.05 3.01 -23.84
CA ILE A 223 16.11 3.33 -22.76
C ILE A 223 15.68 2.02 -22.10
N ASN A 224 15.51 1.99 -20.78
CA ASN A 224 15.13 0.75 -20.09
C ASN A 224 13.63 0.65 -19.79
N GLN A 225 12.87 1.72 -20.03
CA GLN A 225 11.41 1.66 -20.05
C GLN A 225 10.82 2.86 -20.79
N ILE A 226 9.56 2.72 -21.20
CA ILE A 226 8.71 3.82 -21.66
C ILE A 226 7.50 3.90 -20.73
N LEU A 227 7.31 5.05 -20.09
CA LEU A 227 6.12 5.33 -19.30
C LEU A 227 5.07 5.98 -20.20
N ILE A 228 3.83 5.52 -20.13
CA ILE A 228 2.75 5.95 -21.02
C ILE A 228 1.54 6.32 -20.15
N LYS A 229 1.14 7.59 -20.16
CA LYS A 229 -0.05 8.05 -19.45
C LYS A 229 -1.24 8.13 -20.40
N VAL A 230 -2.33 7.47 -20.02
CA VAL A 230 -3.61 7.49 -20.74
C VAL A 230 -4.51 8.56 -20.09
N PRO A 231 -4.90 9.65 -20.77
CA PRO A 231 -5.65 10.74 -20.14
C PRO A 231 -6.96 10.29 -19.46
N ASP A 232 -7.73 9.43 -20.12
CA ASP A 232 -8.97 8.86 -19.57
C ASP A 232 -8.70 7.42 -19.04
N PRO A 233 -8.79 7.20 -17.71
CA PRO A 233 -8.62 5.88 -17.12
C PRO A 233 -9.54 4.80 -17.70
N LYS A 234 -10.73 5.16 -18.21
CA LYS A 234 -11.68 4.21 -18.81
C LYS A 234 -11.16 3.59 -20.11
N ASN A 235 -10.27 4.30 -20.81
CA ASN A 235 -9.68 3.85 -22.07
C ASN A 235 -8.38 3.07 -21.87
N THR A 236 -7.86 2.96 -20.64
CA THR A 236 -6.56 2.32 -20.34
C THR A 236 -6.43 0.93 -20.96
N VAL A 237 -7.44 0.06 -20.85
CA VAL A 237 -7.40 -1.30 -21.43
C VAL A 237 -7.38 -1.27 -22.96
N LYS A 238 -8.16 -0.38 -23.58
CA LYS A 238 -8.19 -0.24 -25.05
C LYS A 238 -6.88 0.33 -25.57
N ALA A 239 -6.34 1.35 -24.91
CA ALA A 239 -5.04 1.94 -25.21
C ALA A 239 -3.92 0.92 -25.05
N MET A 240 -3.95 0.10 -23.99
CA MET A 240 -2.99 -0.98 -23.78
C MET A 240 -2.98 -1.98 -24.93
N ASN A 241 -4.15 -2.40 -25.41
CA ASN A 241 -4.25 -3.31 -26.56
C ASN A 241 -3.76 -2.68 -27.87
N GLU A 242 -4.04 -1.38 -28.10
CA GLU A 242 -3.53 -0.63 -29.25
C GLU A 242 -2.00 -0.53 -29.22
N ILE A 243 -1.43 -0.12 -28.07
CA ILE A 243 0.02 -0.03 -27.85
C ILE A 243 0.68 -1.39 -28.10
N LYS A 244 0.11 -2.47 -27.54
CA LYS A 244 0.63 -3.82 -27.74
C LYS A 244 0.64 -4.20 -29.22
N ARG A 245 -0.45 -3.92 -29.95
CA ARG A 245 -0.53 -4.17 -31.39
C ARG A 245 0.49 -3.35 -32.19
N GLN A 246 0.68 -2.09 -31.83
CA GLN A 246 1.67 -1.21 -32.48
C GLN A 246 3.10 -1.72 -32.25
N MET A 247 3.45 -2.10 -31.02
CA MET A 247 4.77 -2.62 -30.69
C MET A 247 5.06 -3.97 -31.38
N LEU A 248 4.06 -4.83 -31.53
CA LEU A 248 4.17 -6.09 -32.28
C LEU A 248 4.49 -5.91 -33.78
N THR A 249 4.40 -4.68 -34.33
CA THR A 249 4.85 -4.42 -35.71
C THR A 249 6.36 -4.21 -35.83
N GLN A 250 7.05 -3.97 -34.71
CA GLN A 250 8.50 -3.69 -34.69
C GLN A 250 9.29 -4.65 -33.81
N MET A 251 8.62 -5.38 -32.91
CA MET A 251 9.24 -6.24 -31.90
C MET A 251 8.41 -7.51 -31.72
N ASP A 252 9.06 -8.61 -31.33
CA ASP A 252 8.36 -9.84 -31.01
C ASP A 252 7.67 -9.74 -29.65
N LYS A 253 6.69 -10.62 -29.40
CA LYS A 253 5.92 -10.64 -28.14
C LYS A 253 6.82 -10.83 -26.91
N GLU A 254 7.94 -11.53 -27.07
CA GLU A 254 8.90 -11.84 -26.00
C GLU A 254 9.87 -10.68 -25.72
N ASP A 255 9.96 -9.71 -26.63
CA ASP A 255 10.93 -8.61 -26.54
C ASP A 255 10.45 -7.45 -25.63
N PHE A 256 9.17 -7.42 -25.26
CA PHE A 256 8.61 -6.36 -24.41
C PHE A 256 7.42 -6.84 -23.57
N SER A 257 7.25 -6.19 -22.43
CA SER A 257 6.07 -6.33 -21.58
C SER A 257 5.42 -4.98 -21.37
N LEU A 258 4.09 -4.97 -21.33
CA LEU A 258 3.29 -3.79 -21.06
C LEU A 258 2.47 -4.04 -19.81
N ASN A 259 2.89 -3.43 -18.72
CA ASN A 259 2.27 -3.60 -17.41
C ASN A 259 1.44 -2.37 -17.10
N SER A 260 0.25 -2.56 -16.52
CA SER A 260 -0.55 -1.45 -16.01
C SER A 260 -0.42 -1.38 -14.49
N GLN A 261 -0.38 -0.16 -13.95
CA GLN A 261 -0.44 0.01 -12.50
C GLN A 261 -1.76 -0.54 -11.90
N SER A 262 -2.83 -0.57 -12.71
CA SER A 262 -4.13 -1.14 -12.33
C SER A 262 -4.10 -2.66 -12.14
N GLU A 263 -3.19 -3.36 -12.80
CA GLU A 263 -3.02 -4.81 -12.66
C GLU A 263 -2.36 -5.15 -11.33
N LEU A 264 -1.38 -4.35 -10.91
CA LEU A 264 -0.81 -4.43 -9.57
C LEU A 264 -1.89 -4.25 -8.49
N LEU A 265 -2.78 -3.25 -8.65
CA LEU A 265 -3.91 -3.04 -7.73
C LEU A 265 -4.86 -4.24 -7.68
N LYS A 266 -5.20 -4.83 -8.84
CA LYS A 266 -6.06 -6.01 -8.89
C LYS A 266 -5.43 -7.19 -8.16
N THR A 267 -4.13 -7.41 -8.36
CA THR A 267 -3.39 -8.48 -7.70
C THR A 267 -3.40 -8.28 -6.18
N PHE A 268 -3.07 -7.07 -5.69
CA PHE A 268 -3.17 -6.75 -4.25
C PHE A 268 -4.59 -6.90 -3.71
N GLY A 269 -5.61 -6.43 -4.43
CA GLY A 269 -7.00 -6.59 -4.05
C GLY A 269 -7.41 -8.06 -3.94
N SER A 270 -6.91 -8.90 -4.83
CA SER A 270 -7.17 -10.36 -4.81
C SER A 270 -6.50 -11.01 -3.61
N PHE A 271 -5.23 -10.66 -3.32
CA PHE A 271 -4.54 -11.11 -2.11
C PHE A 271 -5.24 -10.65 -0.83
N ALA A 272 -5.66 -9.38 -0.75
CA ALA A 272 -6.40 -8.84 0.38
C ALA A 272 -7.75 -9.55 0.58
N ALA A 273 -8.46 -9.87 -0.51
CA ALA A 273 -9.70 -10.64 -0.45
C ALA A 273 -9.48 -12.05 0.12
N ILE A 274 -8.41 -12.75 -0.30
CA ILE A 274 -8.04 -14.07 0.25
C ILE A 274 -7.73 -13.96 1.75
N LEU A 275 -6.97 -12.95 2.16
CA LEU A 275 -6.68 -12.71 3.59
C LEU A 275 -7.97 -12.42 4.38
N ASN A 276 -8.90 -11.64 3.83
CA ASN A 276 -10.19 -11.39 4.47
C ASN A 276 -11.01 -12.67 4.65
N VAL A 277 -11.02 -13.57 3.65
CA VAL A 277 -11.69 -14.87 3.76
C VAL A 277 -11.04 -15.73 4.86
N LEU A 278 -9.69 -15.81 4.89
CA LEU A 278 -8.97 -16.53 5.93
C LEU A 278 -9.28 -15.97 7.33
N MET A 279 -9.33 -14.65 7.47
CA MET A 279 -9.72 -13.99 8.73
C MET A 279 -11.17 -14.27 9.10
N GLY A 280 -12.07 -14.36 8.12
CA GLY A 280 -13.44 -14.82 8.34
C GLY A 280 -13.50 -16.26 8.88
N CYS A 281 -12.68 -17.16 8.34
CA CYS A 281 -12.56 -18.53 8.86
C CYS A 281 -12.01 -18.55 10.29
N VAL A 282 -10.94 -17.81 10.57
CA VAL A 282 -10.38 -17.68 11.92
C VAL A 282 -11.40 -17.09 12.88
N ALA A 283 -12.13 -16.05 12.47
CA ALA A 283 -13.19 -15.44 13.25
C ALA A 283 -14.32 -16.43 13.57
N SER A 284 -14.73 -17.23 12.60
CA SER A 284 -15.71 -18.30 12.79
C SER A 284 -15.23 -19.34 13.80
N ILE A 285 -13.96 -19.75 13.73
CA ILE A 285 -13.37 -20.70 14.70
C ILE A 285 -13.30 -20.07 16.09
N SER A 286 -12.86 -18.82 16.21
CA SER A 286 -12.82 -18.10 17.49
C SER A 286 -14.21 -17.94 18.11
N LEU A 287 -15.23 -17.64 17.29
CA LEU A 287 -16.62 -17.58 17.75
C LEU A 287 -17.11 -18.96 18.21
N PHE A 288 -16.75 -20.03 17.50
CA PHE A 288 -17.10 -21.40 17.87
C PHE A 288 -16.45 -21.82 19.20
N VAL A 289 -15.15 -21.56 19.38
CA VAL A 289 -14.43 -21.84 20.63
C VAL A 289 -14.98 -21.00 21.79
N GLY A 290 -15.28 -19.72 21.55
CA GLY A 290 -15.97 -18.86 22.50
C GLY A 290 -17.35 -19.42 22.89
N GLY A 291 -18.10 -19.92 21.92
CA GLY A 291 -19.39 -20.59 22.12
C GLY A 291 -19.29 -21.85 22.98
N ILE A 292 -18.29 -22.70 22.75
CA ILE A 292 -18.00 -23.87 23.61
C ILE A 292 -17.68 -23.42 25.04
N GLY A 293 -16.91 -22.34 25.21
CA GLY A 293 -16.61 -21.75 26.51
C GLY A 293 -17.87 -21.33 27.26
N ILE A 294 -18.77 -20.61 26.59
CA ILE A 294 -20.07 -20.21 27.15
C ILE A 294 -20.90 -21.44 27.51
N MET A 295 -20.96 -22.43 26.61
CA MET A 295 -21.71 -23.68 26.81
C MET A 295 -21.24 -24.42 28.07
N ASN A 296 -19.92 -24.61 28.23
CA ASN A 296 -19.36 -25.33 29.39
C ASN A 296 -19.71 -24.63 30.70
N ILE A 297 -19.62 -23.29 30.72
CA ILE A 297 -19.93 -22.51 31.91
C ILE A 297 -21.43 -22.49 32.21
N MET A 298 -22.27 -22.45 31.17
CA MET A 298 -23.71 -22.58 31.35
C MET A 298 -24.11 -23.96 31.86
N LEU A 299 -23.50 -25.04 31.36
CA LEU A 299 -23.75 -26.40 31.86
C LEU A 299 -23.45 -26.54 33.36
N VAL A 300 -22.31 -26.00 33.81
CA VAL A 300 -21.95 -26.00 35.23
C VAL A 300 -22.93 -25.15 36.05
N THR A 301 -23.29 -23.97 35.56
CA THR A 301 -24.22 -23.05 36.25
C THR A 301 -25.63 -23.64 36.38
N VAL A 302 -26.13 -24.32 35.35
CA VAL A 302 -27.43 -25.02 35.41
C VAL A 302 -27.37 -26.18 36.42
N LYS A 303 -26.28 -26.94 36.45
CA LYS A 303 -26.08 -28.04 37.43
C LYS A 303 -26.09 -27.53 38.88
N GLU A 304 -25.41 -26.42 39.14
CA GLU A 304 -25.39 -25.79 40.47
C GLU A 304 -26.76 -25.22 40.89
N ARG A 305 -27.55 -24.72 39.94
CA ARG A 305 -28.89 -24.14 40.19
C ARG A 305 -30.05 -25.13 40.06
N THR A 306 -29.79 -26.45 39.98
CA THR A 306 -30.84 -27.48 39.80
C THR A 306 -31.94 -27.41 40.86
N ARG A 307 -31.58 -27.20 42.14
CA ARG A 307 -32.55 -27.08 43.24
C ARG A 307 -33.44 -25.84 43.09
N GLU A 308 -32.87 -24.73 42.63
CA GLU A 308 -33.61 -23.48 42.39
C GLU A 308 -34.58 -23.61 41.20
N ILE A 309 -34.14 -24.26 40.12
CA ILE A 309 -34.96 -24.57 38.95
C ILE A 309 -36.14 -25.48 39.35
N GLY A 310 -35.89 -26.48 40.21
CA GLY A 310 -36.93 -27.38 40.73
C GLY A 310 -38.02 -26.64 41.51
N ILE A 311 -37.64 -25.69 42.36
CA ILE A 311 -38.58 -24.85 43.11
C ILE A 311 -39.41 -23.98 42.14
N ARG A 312 -38.79 -23.34 41.14
CA ARG A 312 -39.53 -22.51 40.16
C ARG A 312 -40.54 -23.33 39.34
N LYS A 313 -40.17 -24.55 38.94
CA LYS A 313 -41.08 -25.47 38.25
C LYS A 313 -42.24 -25.91 39.15
N ALA A 314 -41.98 -26.15 40.44
CA ALA A 314 -43.01 -26.52 41.40
C ALA A 314 -44.06 -25.40 41.63
N VAL A 315 -43.66 -24.14 41.46
CA VAL A 315 -44.55 -22.96 41.55
C VAL A 315 -45.19 -22.60 40.19
N GLY A 316 -44.99 -23.42 39.15
CA GLY A 316 -45.70 -23.32 37.87
C GLY A 316 -44.93 -22.67 36.71
N ALA A 317 -43.62 -22.43 36.84
CA ALA A 317 -42.82 -21.93 35.72
C ALA A 317 -42.73 -22.98 34.59
N LYS A 318 -42.98 -22.56 33.34
CA LYS A 318 -42.90 -23.45 32.17
C LYS A 318 -41.44 -23.71 31.81
N PHE A 319 -41.16 -24.81 31.11
CA PHE A 319 -39.81 -25.12 30.61
C PHE A 319 -39.23 -23.99 29.75
N GLY A 320 -40.08 -23.37 28.91
CA GLY A 320 -39.70 -22.22 28.08
C GLY A 320 -39.25 -21.00 28.89
N ASP A 321 -39.85 -20.73 30.05
CA ASP A 321 -39.47 -19.59 30.89
C ASP A 321 -38.04 -19.74 31.43
N ILE A 322 -37.69 -20.96 31.83
CA ILE A 322 -36.35 -21.31 32.30
C ILE A 322 -35.34 -21.27 31.15
N LEU A 323 -35.71 -21.79 29.97
CA LEU A 323 -34.84 -21.76 28.78
C LEU A 323 -34.51 -20.32 28.37
N VAL A 324 -35.53 -19.47 28.24
CA VAL A 324 -35.36 -18.06 27.85
C VAL A 324 -34.48 -17.32 28.85
N GLN A 325 -34.60 -17.61 30.15
CA GLN A 325 -33.75 -17.00 31.17
C GLN A 325 -32.26 -17.35 30.98
N PHE A 326 -31.92 -18.64 30.81
CA PHE A 326 -30.52 -19.04 30.64
C PHE A 326 -29.95 -18.60 29.29
N VAL A 327 -30.73 -18.66 28.22
CA VAL A 327 -30.32 -18.14 26.91
C VAL A 327 -30.08 -16.63 26.98
N ALA A 328 -30.96 -15.88 27.64
CA ALA A 328 -30.77 -14.44 27.84
C ALA A 328 -29.50 -14.13 28.66
N GLU A 329 -29.20 -14.90 29.71
CA GLU A 329 -27.98 -14.75 30.50
C GLU A 329 -26.71 -15.00 29.66
N ALA A 330 -26.75 -16.00 28.76
CA ALA A 330 -25.64 -16.32 27.85
C ALA A 330 -25.44 -15.25 26.78
N VAL A 331 -26.52 -14.81 26.14
CA VAL A 331 -26.49 -13.74 25.13
C VAL A 331 -26.00 -12.44 25.75
N PHE A 332 -26.44 -12.11 26.97
CA PHE A 332 -26.01 -10.91 27.67
C PHE A 332 -24.50 -10.91 27.95
N LEU A 333 -23.96 -12.05 28.42
CA LEU A 333 -22.53 -12.25 28.58
C LEU A 333 -21.75 -12.09 27.28
N ALA A 334 -22.27 -12.66 26.19
CA ALA A 334 -21.62 -12.59 24.87
C ALA A 334 -21.61 -11.15 24.32
N VAL A 335 -22.72 -10.43 24.44
CA VAL A 335 -22.85 -9.03 23.99
C VAL A 335 -21.91 -8.12 24.79
N ILE A 336 -21.87 -8.25 26.12
CA ILE A 336 -20.96 -7.45 26.95
C ILE A 336 -19.50 -7.77 26.61
N GLY A 337 -19.14 -9.05 26.52
CA GLY A 337 -17.78 -9.46 26.17
C GLY A 337 -17.36 -8.93 24.79
N GLY A 338 -18.23 -9.04 23.80
CA GLY A 338 -17.98 -8.52 22.45
C GLY A 338 -17.86 -7.00 22.42
N LEU A 339 -18.74 -6.28 23.12
CA LEU A 339 -18.71 -4.82 23.16
C LEU A 339 -17.46 -4.29 23.87
N ILE A 340 -17.04 -4.92 24.97
CA ILE A 340 -15.76 -4.62 25.62
C ILE A 340 -14.58 -4.92 24.69
N GLY A 341 -14.61 -6.06 23.99
CA GLY A 341 -13.58 -6.42 23.01
C GLY A 341 -13.43 -5.39 21.88
N ILE A 342 -14.55 -4.88 21.34
CA ILE A 342 -14.56 -3.82 20.32
C ILE A 342 -14.00 -2.52 20.89
N VAL A 343 -14.47 -2.09 22.07
CA VAL A 343 -13.99 -0.85 22.70
C VAL A 343 -12.48 -0.90 22.97
N LEU A 344 -11.98 -2.03 23.47
CA LEU A 344 -10.54 -2.23 23.69
C LEU A 344 -9.76 -2.22 22.37
N ALA A 345 -10.26 -2.88 21.32
CA ALA A 345 -9.61 -2.85 20.01
C ALA A 345 -9.52 -1.42 19.45
N VAL A 346 -10.60 -0.65 19.51
CA VAL A 346 -10.62 0.75 19.07
C VAL A 346 -9.69 1.62 19.92
N ALA A 347 -9.64 1.40 21.23
CA ALA A 347 -8.70 2.09 22.12
C ALA A 347 -7.24 1.80 21.74
N ILE A 348 -6.90 0.54 21.44
CA ILE A 348 -5.56 0.15 20.99
C ILE A 348 -5.22 0.80 19.64
N ILE A 349 -6.14 0.76 18.67
CA ILE A 349 -5.92 1.35 17.33
C ILE A 349 -5.71 2.86 17.44
N SER A 350 -6.56 3.55 18.20
CA SER A 350 -6.44 5.00 18.39
C SER A 350 -5.18 5.40 19.14
N ALA A 351 -4.74 4.60 20.12
CA ALA A 351 -3.46 4.80 20.82
C ALA A 351 -2.23 4.51 19.94
N ALA A 352 -2.34 3.60 18.96
CA ALA A 352 -1.25 3.27 18.05
C ALA A 352 -0.95 4.39 17.03
N ASN A 353 -1.96 5.14 16.58
CA ASN A 353 -1.80 6.24 15.63
C ASN A 353 -0.78 7.33 16.06
N PRO A 354 -0.82 7.88 17.29
CA PRO A 354 0.18 8.84 17.75
C PRO A 354 1.56 8.19 17.94
N LEU A 355 1.62 6.93 18.36
CA LEU A 355 2.88 6.18 18.50
C LEU A 355 3.59 6.00 17.16
N GLN A 356 2.86 5.77 16.07
CA GLN A 356 3.44 5.66 14.72
C GLN A 356 4.07 6.98 14.24
N LYS A 357 3.48 8.13 14.59
CA LYS A 357 4.10 9.46 14.31
C LYS A 357 5.39 9.65 15.10
N VAL A 358 5.37 9.36 16.40
CA VAL A 358 6.55 9.52 17.27
C VAL A 358 7.68 8.55 16.88
N PHE A 359 7.35 7.31 16.51
CA PHE A 359 8.36 6.33 16.09
C PHE A 359 8.98 6.69 14.73
N LEU A 360 8.17 7.17 13.78
CA LEU A 360 8.68 7.63 12.47
C LEU A 360 9.55 8.89 12.60
N ASP A 361 9.24 9.80 13.50
CA ASP A 361 10.11 10.96 13.77
C ASP A 361 11.42 10.54 14.47
N SER A 362 11.41 9.49 15.29
CA SER A 362 12.61 9.00 16.00
C SER A 362 13.54 8.10 15.18
N VAL A 363 13.05 7.46 14.11
CA VAL A 363 13.86 6.66 13.16
C VAL A 363 14.43 7.55 12.03
N VAL A 364 14.09 8.84 12.02
CA VAL A 364 14.61 9.86 11.11
C VAL A 364 15.64 10.77 11.81
N VAL A 365 16.48 10.22 12.70
CA VAL A 365 17.76 10.83 13.11
C VAL A 365 18.73 9.70 13.50
N PRO A 366 20.01 9.70 13.08
CA PRO A 366 20.79 10.79 12.48
C PRO A 366 21.03 10.70 10.97
#